data_AF-A0A945WQD5-F1
#
_entry.id   AF-A0A945WQD5-F1
#
_cell.length_a   1.000
_cell.length_b   1.000
_cell.length_c   1.000
_cell.angle_alpha   90.00
_cell.angle_beta   90.00
_cell.angle_gamma   90.00
#
_symmetry.space_group_name_H-M   'P 1'
#
loop_
_entity.id
_entity.type
_entity.pdbx_description
1 polymer ?
#
loop_
_entity_poly.entity_id
_entity_poly.type
_entity_poly.pdbx_seq_one_letter_code
_entity_poly.pdbx_strand_id
1 'polypeptide(L)'
;MDYLVELAEEQDILLEIGDFQDLKHLIEILNNVFESVEYRLEKVEGKKDTYLFCEDPDGDDEYECGMIIKMGKKAYAFSPVVHELVLGAYQKYLDETE
;
A
#
# COMPACT_ATOMS: atom_id res chain seq x y z
N MET A 1 16.98 15.31 -11.45
CA MET A 1 15.91 15.95 -10.69
C MET A 1 15.37 14.89 -9.75
N ASP A 2 15.43 15.13 -8.45
CA ASP A 2 14.94 14.18 -7.43
C ASP A 2 13.42 14.14 -7.49
N TYR A 3 12.86 13.05 -8.02
CA TYR A 3 11.41 12.77 -8.04
C TYR A 3 10.76 12.84 -6.65
N LEU A 4 11.56 12.69 -5.59
CA LEU A 4 11.13 12.78 -4.19
C LEU A 4 10.76 14.20 -3.74
N VAL A 5 11.19 15.24 -4.46
CA VAL A 5 10.96 16.65 -4.07
C VAL A 5 9.65 17.19 -4.64
N GLU A 6 9.17 16.67 -5.78
CA GLU A 6 7.92 17.13 -6.40
C GLU A 6 6.66 16.60 -5.68
N LEU A 7 6.73 15.42 -5.06
CA LEU A 7 5.62 14.83 -4.28
C LEU A 7 5.25 15.60 -3.00
N ALA A 8 5.99 16.64 -2.63
CA ALA A 8 5.79 17.35 -1.36
C ALA A 8 5.00 18.67 -1.49
N GLU A 9 4.70 19.13 -2.71
CA GLU A 9 4.09 20.46 -2.94
C GLU A 9 2.58 20.45 -3.24
N GLU A 10 1.99 19.30 -3.55
CA GLU A 10 0.53 19.18 -3.60
C GLU A 10 0.00 18.87 -2.19
N GLN A 11 -1.11 19.51 -1.80
CA GLN A 11 -1.78 19.30 -0.51
C GLN A 11 -2.39 17.90 -0.46
N ASP A 12 -1.55 16.90 -0.35
CA ASP A 12 -1.99 15.52 -0.31
C ASP A 12 -2.62 15.23 1.05
N ILE A 13 -3.93 15.02 1.03
CA ILE A 13 -4.68 14.60 2.19
C ILE A 13 -4.25 13.17 2.54
N LEU A 14 -3.48 13.03 3.61
CA LEU A 14 -3.25 11.76 4.28
C LEU A 14 -4.57 11.26 4.85
N LEU A 15 -5.10 10.18 4.28
CA LEU A 15 -6.32 9.53 4.75
C LEU A 15 -5.97 8.47 5.79
N GLU A 16 -6.69 8.45 6.91
CA GLU A 16 -6.64 7.33 7.85
C GLU A 16 -7.26 6.11 7.17
N ILE A 17 -6.49 5.04 7.04
CA ILE A 17 -6.94 3.79 6.39
C ILE A 17 -7.23 2.68 7.41
N GLY A 18 -6.84 2.87 8.68
CA GLY A 18 -7.15 1.93 9.76
C GLY A 18 -6.01 1.78 10.77
N ASP A 19 -6.02 0.67 11.50
CA ASP A 19 -4.93 0.31 12.41
C ASP A 19 -3.78 -0.35 11.64
N PHE A 20 -2.54 -0.02 12.02
CA PHE A 20 -1.35 -0.51 11.32
C PHE A 20 -1.14 -2.03 11.47
N GLN A 21 -1.68 -2.65 12.53
CA GLN A 21 -1.64 -4.11 12.67
C GLN A 21 -2.61 -4.79 11.69
N ASP A 22 -3.78 -4.19 11.48
CA ASP A 22 -4.77 -4.73 10.53
C ASP A 22 -4.23 -4.65 9.10
N LEU A 23 -3.47 -3.60 8.77
CA LEU A 23 -2.78 -3.49 7.47
C LEU A 23 -1.77 -4.63 7.25
N LYS A 24 -1.04 -5.05 8.29
CA LYS A 24 -0.13 -6.19 8.18
C LYS A 24 -0.89 -7.48 7.95
N HIS A 25 -1.99 -7.66 8.65
CA HIS A 25 -2.83 -8.83 8.49
C HIS A 25 -3.47 -8.88 7.10
N LEU A 26 -3.87 -7.73 6.55
CA LEU A 26 -4.36 -7.62 5.18
C LEU A 26 -3.32 -8.13 4.17
N ILE A 27 -2.05 -7.77 4.31
CA ILE A 27 -0.97 -8.24 3.43
C ILE A 27 -0.81 -9.76 3.48
N GLU A 28 -0.93 -10.36 4.67
CA GLU A 28 -0.91 -11.82 4.79
C GLU A 28 -2.09 -12.45 4.05
N ILE A 29 -3.28 -11.85 4.12
CA ILE A 29 -4.46 -12.33 3.39
C ILE A 29 -4.23 -12.20 1.87
N LEU A 30 -3.77 -11.03 1.40
CA LEU A 30 -3.56 -10.77 -0.03
C LEU A 30 -2.56 -11.76 -0.64
N ASN A 31 -1.43 -12.02 0.03
CA ASN A 31 -0.44 -13.02 -0.41
C ASN A 31 -0.98 -14.45 -0.41
N ASN A 32 -1.94 -14.78 0.45
CA ASN A 32 -2.56 -16.11 0.46
C ASN A 32 -3.63 -16.27 -0.62
N VAL A 33 -4.27 -15.18 -1.04
CA VAL A 33 -5.34 -15.19 -2.05
C VAL A 33 -4.75 -15.09 -3.45
N PHE A 34 -3.74 -14.24 -3.64
CA PHE A 34 -3.15 -13.97 -4.94
C PHE A 34 -1.76 -14.59 -5.06
N GLU A 35 -1.71 -15.86 -5.46
CA GLU A 35 -0.45 -16.62 -5.58
C GLU A 35 0.53 -16.04 -6.61
N SER A 36 0.04 -15.23 -7.57
CA SER A 36 0.85 -14.63 -8.64
C SER A 36 1.31 -13.20 -8.37
N VAL A 37 1.08 -12.68 -7.16
CA VAL A 37 1.41 -11.30 -6.79
C VAL A 37 1.98 -11.28 -5.37
N GLU A 38 3.16 -10.72 -5.20
CA GLU A 38 3.75 -10.52 -3.88
C GLU A 38 3.41 -9.14 -3.33
N TYR A 39 2.73 -9.11 -2.17
CA TYR A 39 2.43 -7.90 -1.41
C TYR A 39 3.36 -7.78 -0.20
N ARG A 40 3.94 -6.59 0.04
CA ARG A 40 4.82 -6.38 1.20
C ARG A 40 4.79 -4.94 1.73
N LEU A 41 5.27 -4.75 2.95
CA LEU A 41 5.53 -3.43 3.54
C LEU A 41 7.02 -3.25 3.79
N GLU A 42 7.63 -2.34 3.06
CA GLU A 42 9.04 -2.01 3.20
C GLU A 42 9.23 -0.73 4.00
N LYS A 43 10.10 -0.75 5.02
CA LYS A 43 10.37 0.45 5.80
C LYS A 43 11.32 1.36 5.04
N VAL A 44 10.94 2.63 4.88
CA VAL A 44 11.79 3.62 4.20
C VAL A 44 12.97 4.00 5.09
N GLU A 45 14.19 3.78 4.61
CA GLU A 45 15.40 4.19 5.33
C GLU A 45 15.44 5.72 5.53
N GLY A 46 15.90 6.14 6.72
CA GLY A 46 15.98 7.56 7.06
C GLY A 46 14.64 8.25 7.37
N LYS A 47 13.49 7.63 7.09
CA LYS A 47 12.17 8.17 7.46
C LYS A 47 11.57 7.39 8.64
N LYS A 48 11.17 8.13 9.69
CA LYS A 48 10.55 7.52 10.87
C LYS A 48 9.14 7.06 10.54
N ASP A 49 8.82 5.82 10.92
CA ASP A 49 7.47 5.25 10.84
C ASP A 49 6.81 5.38 9.45
N THR A 50 7.63 5.41 8.39
CA THR A 50 7.20 5.50 6.98
C THR A 50 7.53 4.20 6.27
N TYR A 51 6.58 3.73 5.46
CA TYR A 51 6.63 2.46 4.77
C TYR A 51 6.17 2.62 3.32
N LEU A 52 6.67 1.77 2.44
CA LEU A 52 6.14 1.55 1.10
C LEU A 52 5.27 0.29 1.16
N PHE A 53 4.02 0.41 0.73
CA PHE A 53 3.20 -0.73 0.35
C PHE A 53 3.59 -1.11 -1.06
N CYS A 54 3.96 -2.37 -1.24
CA CYS A 54 4.59 -2.94 -2.41
C CYS A 54 3.64 -3.94 -3.05
N GLU A 55 3.42 -3.85 -4.37
CA GLU A 55 2.77 -4.88 -5.16
C GLU A 55 3.70 -5.31 -6.31
N ASP A 56 3.92 -6.61 -6.44
CA ASP A 56 4.89 -7.21 -7.37
C ASP A 56 4.22 -8.37 -8.13
N PRO A 57 3.62 -8.09 -9.30
CA PRO A 57 3.00 -9.11 -10.15
C PRO A 57 4.09 -9.91 -10.88
N ASP A 58 4.10 -11.24 -10.66
CA ASP A 58 4.99 -12.27 -11.20
C ASP A 58 6.00 -11.83 -12.30
N GLY A 59 7.08 -11.16 -11.88
CA GLY A 59 8.36 -11.14 -12.60
C GLY A 59 8.52 -10.20 -13.80
N ASP A 60 7.63 -9.24 -14.02
CA ASP A 60 7.73 -8.28 -15.14
C ASP A 60 8.45 -6.95 -14.78
N ASP A 61 9.17 -6.90 -13.65
CA ASP A 61 9.91 -5.72 -13.12
C ASP A 61 9.05 -4.46 -12.89
N GLU A 62 7.73 -4.51 -13.13
CA GLU A 62 6.79 -3.42 -12.89
C GLU A 62 6.27 -3.49 -11.45
N TYR A 63 6.83 -2.60 -10.63
CA TYR A 63 6.53 -2.49 -9.21
C TYR A 63 5.64 -1.27 -8.95
N GLU A 64 4.43 -1.50 -8.43
CA GLU A 64 3.55 -0.44 -7.97
C GLU A 64 3.70 -0.23 -6.46
N CYS A 65 3.78 1.04 -6.03
CA CYS A 65 3.94 1.35 -4.62
C CYS A 65 3.14 2.52 -4.10
N GLY A 66 2.62 2.36 -2.90
CA GLY A 66 1.94 3.39 -2.13
C GLY A 66 2.71 3.77 -0.87
N MET A 67 2.75 5.04 -0.52
CA MET A 67 3.37 5.47 0.74
C MET A 67 2.40 5.37 1.92
N ILE A 68 2.85 4.68 2.98
CA ILE A 68 2.13 4.50 4.24
C ILE A 68 2.88 5.19 5.37
N ILE A 69 2.18 5.99 6.16
CA ILE A 69 2.72 6.65 7.36
C ILE A 69 2.01 6.09 8.58
N LYS A 70 2.78 5.55 9.53
CA LYS A 70 2.27 5.09 10.81
C LYS A 70 2.34 6.22 11.84
N MET A 71 1.19 6.60 12.39
CA MET A 71 1.09 7.58 13.47
C MET A 71 0.44 6.91 14.69
N GLY A 72 1.27 6.49 15.65
CA GLY A 72 0.83 5.72 16.80
C GLY A 72 0.37 4.31 16.40
N LYS A 73 -0.91 4.01 16.63
CA LYS A 73 -1.53 2.72 16.22
C LYS A 73 -2.11 2.77 14.80
N LYS A 74 -2.31 3.97 14.26
CA LYS A 74 -3.02 4.21 13.00
C LYS A 74 -2.07 4.22 11.81
N ALA A 75 -2.58 3.79 10.67
CA ALA A 75 -1.94 3.86 9.37
C ALA A 75 -2.66 4.91 8.52
N TYR A 76 -1.87 5.69 7.79
CA TYR A 76 -2.33 6.72 6.88
C TYR A 76 -1.68 6.50 5.52
N ALA A 77 -2.38 6.86 4.46
CA ALA A 77 -1.86 6.77 3.11
C ALA A 77 -2.34 7.92 2.23
N PHE A 78 -1.66 8.08 1.10
CA PHE A 78 -1.99 9.06 0.09
C PHE A 78 -3.15 8.55 -0.78
N SER A 79 -4.14 9.42 -0.99
CA SER A 79 -5.51 9.11 -1.44
C SER A 79 -5.68 8.28 -2.73
N PRO A 80 -4.88 8.46 -3.81
CA PRO A 80 -5.14 7.75 -5.06
C PRO A 80 -4.79 6.24 -4.97
N VAL A 81 -3.60 5.94 -4.43
CA VAL A 81 -3.02 4.59 -4.50
C VAL A 81 -3.73 3.59 -3.60
N VAL A 82 -4.15 4.01 -2.40
CA VAL A 82 -4.84 3.08 -1.48
C VAL A 82 -6.30 2.85 -1.86
N HIS A 83 -6.96 3.81 -2.50
CA HIS A 83 -8.30 3.55 -3.04
C HIS A 83 -8.25 2.52 -4.17
N GLU A 84 -7.28 2.62 -5.09
CA GLU A 84 -7.12 1.66 -6.17
C GLU A 84 -6.77 0.26 -5.65
N LEU A 85 -5.84 0.16 -4.69
CA LEU A 85 -5.45 -1.11 -4.08
C LEU A 85 -6.59 -1.78 -3.29
N VAL A 86 -7.31 -1.02 -2.44
CA VAL A 86 -8.39 -1.58 -1.62
C VAL A 86 -9.61 -1.93 -2.46
N LEU A 87 -9.98 -1.09 -3.44
CA LEU A 87 -11.10 -1.38 -4.34
C LEU A 87 -10.76 -2.52 -5.29
N GLY A 88 -9.52 -2.59 -5.80
CA GLY A 88 -9.04 -3.67 -6.64
C GLY A 88 -9.06 -5.02 -5.91
N ALA A 89 -8.53 -5.07 -4.69
CA ALA A 89 -8.57 -6.27 -3.85
C ALA A 89 -10.01 -6.71 -3.53
N TYR A 90 -10.91 -5.76 -3.23
CA TYR A 90 -12.32 -6.05 -2.94
C TYR A 90 -13.07 -6.55 -4.18
N GLN A 91 -12.85 -5.94 -5.34
CA GLN A 91 -13.47 -6.36 -6.60
C GLN A 91 -13.07 -7.80 -6.96
N LYS A 92 -11.78 -8.12 -6.84
CA LYS A 92 -11.27 -9.46 -7.17
C LYS A 92 -11.79 -10.54 -6.20
N TYR A 93 -11.98 -10.20 -4.92
CA TYR A 93 -12.67 -11.08 -3.96
C TYR A 93 -14.14 -11.36 -4.35
N LEU A 94 -14.87 -10.33 -4.80
CA LEU A 94 -16.25 -10.51 -5.26
C LEU A 94 -16.31 -11.39 -6.52
N ASP A 95 -15.41 -11.17 -7.48
CA ASP A 95 -15.40 -11.91 -8.74
C ASP A 95 -15.07 -13.41 -8.56
N GLU A 96 -14.29 -13.79 -7.54
CA GLU A 96 -13.96 -15.19 -7.22
C GLU A 96 -15.00 -15.89 -6.33
N THR A 97 -15.95 -15.14 -5.75
CA THR A 97 -17.01 -15.70 -4.89
C THR A 97 -18.37 -15.85 -5.59
N GLU A 98 -18.47 -15.47 -6.88
CA GLU A 98 -19.56 -15.81 -7.80
C GLU A 98 -19.24 -17.07 -8.65
#